data_AF-A0A151SMQ9-F1
#
_entry.id   AF-A0A151SMQ9-F1
#
_cell.length_a   1.000
_cell.length_b   1.000
_cell.length_c   1.000
_cell.angle_alpha   90.00
_cell.angle_beta   90.00
_cell.angle_gamma   90.00
#
_symmetry.space_group_name_H-M   'P 1'
#
loop_
_entity.id
_entity.type
_entity.pdbx_description
1 polymer ?
#
loop_
_entity_poly.entity_id
_entity_poly.type
_entity_poly.pdbx_seq_one_letter_code
_entity_poly.pdbx_strand_id
1 'polypeptide(L)' 'TPQSTTQETPYKLTFRADAMISVEVGETSHRRCAFDNEQNTQEVAVNLDLINELREEARIHEEA' A
#
# COMPACT_ATOMS: atom_id res chain seq x y z
N THR A 1 0.73 55.83 -10.15
CA THR A 1 -0.35 54.85 -9.93
C THR A 1 -0.18 54.28 -8.53
N PRO A 2 -1.18 54.37 -7.64
CA PRO A 2 -1.04 53.84 -6.30
C PRO A 2 -1.10 52.31 -6.38
N GLN A 3 -0.09 51.62 -5.84
CA GLN A 3 -0.09 50.17 -5.77
C GLN A 3 -1.09 49.74 -4.68
N SER A 4 -2.13 49.00 -5.10
CA SER A 4 -3.09 48.39 -4.20
C SER A 4 -2.42 47.23 -3.46
N THR A 5 -2.42 47.28 -2.13
CA THR A 5 -1.98 46.17 -1.29
C THR A 5 -3.01 45.05 -1.37
N THR A 6 -2.69 43.95 -2.06
CA THR A 6 -3.46 42.71 -1.97
C THR A 6 -3.42 42.25 -0.52
N GLN A 7 -4.57 41.98 0.10
CA GLN A 7 -4.71 41.48 1.47
C GLN A 7 -4.15 40.04 1.64
N GLU A 8 -3.06 39.69 0.97
CA GLU A 8 -2.37 38.45 1.22
C GLU A 8 -1.61 38.60 2.53
N THR A 9 -2.10 37.90 3.55
CA THR A 9 -1.42 37.75 4.83
C THR A 9 0.00 37.23 4.54
N PRO A 10 1.07 37.99 4.82
CA PRO A 10 2.42 37.50 4.64
C PRO A 10 2.58 36.32 5.61
N TYR A 11 2.71 35.10 5.09
CA TYR A 11 2.84 33.90 5.90
C TYR A 11 4.07 34.04 6.80
N LYS A 12 3.84 34.39 8.07
CA LYS A 12 4.84 34.32 9.12
C LYS A 12 5.01 32.85 9.47
N LEU A 13 6.02 32.21 8.88
CA LEU A 13 6.53 30.93 9.37
C LEU A 13 7.25 31.18 10.70
N THR A 14 6.50 31.12 11.81
CA THR A 14 7.10 31.11 13.15
C THR A 14 7.80 29.77 13.38
N PHE A 15 9.12 29.83 13.32
CA PHE A 15 10.08 28.76 13.52
C PHE A 15 10.11 28.29 14.98
N ARG A 16 9.03 27.71 15.51
CA ARG A 16 9.05 26.95 16.78
C ARG A 16 7.77 26.14 17.04
N ALA A 17 7.44 25.25 16.11
CA ALA A 17 6.62 24.10 16.44
C ALA A 17 7.33 22.91 15.84
N ASP A 18 7.41 21.79 16.57
CA ASP A 18 7.58 20.48 15.95
C ASP A 18 6.39 20.31 14.99
N ALA A 19 6.55 20.83 13.78
CA ALA A 19 5.57 20.70 12.72
C ALA A 19 5.70 19.27 12.22
N MET A 20 5.03 18.36 12.92
CA MET A 20 4.80 17.00 12.45
C MET A 20 4.11 17.10 11.10
N ILE A 21 4.82 16.77 10.03
CA ILE A 21 4.20 16.57 8.72
C ILE A 21 3.33 15.33 8.86
N SER A 22 2.02 15.50 8.94
CA SER A 22 1.09 14.38 8.88
C SER A 22 1.28 13.71 7.54
N VAL A 23 1.87 12.51 7.53
CA VAL A 23 1.76 11.62 6.38
C VAL A 23 0.27 11.34 6.23
N GLU A 24 -0.34 11.90 5.19
CA GLU A 24 -1.59 11.36 4.68
C GLU A 24 -1.29 9.92 4.31
N VAL A 25 -1.63 8.98 5.20
CA VAL A 25 -1.93 7.63 4.76
C VAL A 25 -3.12 7.83 3.85
N GLY A 26 -2.84 8.00 2.56
CA GLY A 26 -3.82 8.43 1.56
C GLY A 26 -5.12 7.67 1.74
N GLU A 27 -6.24 8.35 1.44
CA GLU A 27 -7.59 7.79 1.44
C GLU A 27 -7.54 6.30 1.14
N THR A 28 -8.24 5.48 1.95
CA THR A 28 -8.26 4.02 1.81
C THR A 28 -8.29 3.63 0.34
N SER A 29 -7.12 3.27 -0.21
CA SER A 29 -7.01 2.92 -1.62
C SER A 29 -8.01 1.81 -1.89
N HIS A 30 -8.60 1.77 -3.08
CA HIS A 30 -9.42 0.64 -3.49
C HIS A 30 -8.75 -0.71 -3.20
N ARG A 31 -7.41 -0.79 -3.35
CA ARG A 31 -6.60 -1.96 -3.00
C ARG A 31 -6.67 -2.33 -1.51
N ARG A 32 -6.75 -1.35 -0.62
CA ARG A 32 -6.86 -1.55 0.83
C ARG A 32 -8.30 -1.86 1.24
N CYS A 33 -9.30 -1.24 0.60
CA CYS A 33 -10.71 -1.54 0.86
C CYS A 33 -11.10 -2.95 0.41
N ALA A 34 -10.57 -3.40 -0.72
CA ALA A 34 -10.85 -4.72 -1.28
C ALA A 34 -9.90 -5.82 -0.74
N PHE A 35 -9.06 -5.51 0.25
CA PHE A 35 -8.14 -6.50 0.81
C PHE A 35 -8.89 -7.46 1.72
N ASP A 36 -8.89 -8.75 1.34
CA ASP A 36 -9.41 -9.84 2.15
C ASP A 36 -8.25 -10.77 2.56
N ASN A 37 -7.97 -10.77 3.87
CA ASN A 37 -6.87 -11.56 4.43
C ASN A 37 -7.19 -13.06 4.47
N GLU A 38 -8.47 -13.41 4.67
CA GLU A 38 -8.91 -14.80 4.76
C GLU A 38 -8.83 -15.46 3.38
N GLN A 39 -9.34 -14.77 2.35
CA GLN A 39 -9.20 -15.22 0.95
C GLN A 39 -7.73 -15.38 0.55
N ASN A 40 -6.88 -14.39 0.85
CA ASN A 40 -5.46 -14.48 0.55
C ASN A 40 -4.80 -15.69 1.24
N THR A 41 -5.18 -15.99 2.48
CA THR A 41 -4.64 -17.16 3.20
C THR A 41 -5.08 -18.48 2.56
N GLN A 42 -6.35 -18.57 2.14
CA GLN A 42 -6.89 -19.73 1.43
C GLN A 42 -6.21 -19.93 0.07
N GLU A 43 -6.05 -18.86 -0.72
CA GLU A 43 -5.36 -18.93 -2.02
C GLU A 43 -3.90 -19.36 -1.88
N VAL A 44 -3.19 -18.87 -0.86
CA VAL A 44 -1.81 -19.30 -0.59
C VAL A 44 -1.76 -20.79 -0.26
N ALA A 45 -2.69 -21.32 0.52
CA ALA A 45 -2.75 -22.75 0.83
C ALA A 45 -2.96 -23.58 -0.44
N VAL A 46 -3.93 -23.21 -1.29
CA VAL A 46 -4.20 -23.89 -2.56
C VAL A 46 -2.98 -23.86 -3.49
N ASN A 47 -2.29 -22.72 -3.58
CA ASN A 47 -1.09 -22.60 -4.41
C ASN A 47 0.04 -23.53 -3.92
N LEU A 48 0.21 -23.68 -2.60
CA LEU A 48 1.21 -24.58 -2.05
C LEU A 48 0.87 -26.05 -2.33
N ASP A 49 -0.40 -26.43 -2.21
CA ASP A 49 -0.86 -27.79 -2.52
C ASP A 49 -0.62 -28.13 -3.99
N LEU A 50 -0.93 -27.22 -4.91
CA LEU A 50 -0.68 -27.41 -6.34
C LEU A 50 0.82 -27.56 -6.64
N ILE A 51 1.69 -26.78 -5.98
CA ILE A 51 3.14 -26.92 -6.15
C ILE A 51 3.62 -28.29 -5.65
N ASN A 52 3.06 -28.80 -4.57
CA ASN A 52 3.40 -30.12 -4.06
C ASN A 52 2.96 -31.22 -5.03
N GLU A 53 1.75 -31.14 -5.58
CA GLU A 53 1.25 -32.07 -6.60
C GLU A 53 2.16 -32.08 -7.84
N LEU A 54 2.51 -30.91 -8.37
CA LEU A 54 3.42 -30.78 -9.52
C LEU A 54 4.81 -31.38 -9.26
N ARG A 55 5.31 -31.29 -8.02
CA ARG A 55 6.59 -31.88 -7.64
C ARG A 55 6.53 -33.39 -7.56
N GLU A 56 5.45 -33.95 -7.02
CA GLU A 56 5.27 -35.40 -6.96
C GLU A 56 5.13 -35.98 -8.38
N GLU A 57 4.35 -35.34 -9.26
CA GLU A 57 4.26 -35.72 -10.67
C GLU A 57 5.62 -35.67 -11.38
N ALA A 58 6.40 -34.60 -11.16
CA ALA A 58 7.75 -34.49 -11.70
C ALA A 58 8.67 -35.61 -11.19
N ARG A 59 8.58 -35.97 -9.90
CA ARG A 59 9.38 -37.07 -9.31
C ARG A 59 8.99 -38.42 -9.91
N ILE A 60 7.69 -38.69 -10.07
CA ILE A 60 7.20 -39.92 -10.70
C ILE A 60 7.71 -40.03 -12.14
N HIS A 61 7.74 -38.92 -12.88
CA HIS A 61 8.25 -38.90 -14.25
C HIS A 61 9.77 -39.14 -14.34
N GLU A 62 10.53 -38.72 -13.32
CA GLU A 62 11.99 -38.93 -13.25
C GLU A 62 12.36 -40.36 -12.83
N GLU A 63 11.52 -41.04 -12.04
CA GLU A 63 11.73 -42.43 -11.62
C GLU A 63 11.31 -43.48 -12.67
N ALA A 64 10.61 -43.08 -13.74
CA ALA A 64 10.12 -43.95 -14.83
C ALA A 64 11.10 -44.04 -16.01
#